data_AF-K1QDQ6-F1
#
_entry.id   AF-K1QDQ6-F1
#
_cell.length_a   1.000
_cell.length_b   1.000
_cell.length_c   1.000
_cell.angle_alpha   90.00
_cell.angle_beta   90.00
_cell.angle_gamma   90.00
#
_symmetry.space_group_name_H-M   'P 1'
#
loop_
_entity.id
_entity.type
_entity.pdbx_description
1 polymer ?
#
loop_
_entity_poly.entity_id
_entity_poly.type
_entity_poly.pdbx_seq_one_letter_code
_entity_poly.pdbx_strand_id
1 'polypeptide(L)'
;MVRDICSIAELAPHPPIHCQVCGDYDSNIPCDLASVYKGSFVACTEGAYCMNDVVHEQGNVKTFKRCVNETVCRNLWMSQTSDQDHCTNYGNVMVSGDYSCHYCCTTDRCNRGLIPDPSTYYIKA
;
A
#
# COMPACT_ATOMS: atom_id res chain seq x y z
N MET A 1 -27.39 20.95 -34.74
CA MET A 1 -26.44 19.84 -34.97
C MET A 1 -25.07 20.45 -34.77
N VAL A 2 -24.26 20.19 -33.75
CA VAL A 2 -24.22 19.21 -32.67
C VAL A 2 -23.67 19.95 -31.43
N ARG A 3 -24.07 19.53 -30.22
CA ARG A 3 -23.59 20.10 -28.96
C ARG A 3 -22.21 19.52 -28.66
N ASP A 4 -21.19 20.37 -28.54
CA ASP A 4 -19.90 19.99 -27.95
C ASP A 4 -20.10 19.78 -26.45
N ILE A 5 -20.26 18.51 -26.07
CA ILE A 5 -20.28 18.08 -24.68
C ILE A 5 -18.82 18.05 -24.24
N CYS A 6 -18.42 19.06 -23.47
CA CYS A 6 -17.25 19.01 -22.62
C CYS A 6 -17.39 17.76 -21.74
N SER A 7 -16.64 16.72 -22.09
CA SER A 7 -16.64 15.45 -21.36
C SER A 7 -15.87 15.65 -20.06
N ILE A 8 -16.54 16.24 -19.05
CA ILE A 8 -16.26 15.93 -17.66
C ILE A 8 -16.52 14.43 -17.52
N ALA A 9 -15.51 13.61 -17.77
CA ALA A 9 -15.48 12.29 -17.18
C ALA A 9 -15.56 12.52 -15.67
N GLU A 10 -16.76 12.37 -15.12
CA GLU A 10 -16.93 12.10 -13.71
C GLU A 10 -15.87 11.04 -13.37
N LEU A 11 -14.96 11.38 -12.45
CA LEU A 11 -14.05 10.42 -11.85
C LEU A 11 -14.94 9.38 -11.17
N ALA A 12 -15.33 8.35 -11.93
CA ALA A 12 -16.00 7.20 -11.37
C ALA A 12 -15.10 6.75 -10.22
N PRO A 13 -15.59 6.76 -8.98
CA PRO A 13 -14.76 6.39 -7.86
C PRO A 13 -14.22 4.99 -8.14
N HIS A 14 -12.94 4.75 -7.82
CA HIS A 14 -12.37 3.43 -8.03
C HIS A 14 -13.26 2.41 -7.30
N PRO A 15 -13.68 1.32 -7.97
CA PRO A 15 -14.55 0.32 -7.36
C PRO A 15 -13.97 -0.12 -6.01
N PRO A 16 -14.81 -0.39 -5.00
CA PRO A 16 -14.33 -0.88 -3.72
C PRO A 16 -13.41 -2.09 -3.92
N ILE A 17 -12.18 -1.96 -3.46
CA ILE A 17 -11.19 -3.04 -3.49
C ILE A 17 -11.19 -3.79 -2.16
N HIS A 18 -10.70 -5.02 -2.20
CA HIS A 18 -10.45 -5.80 -1.01
C HIS A 18 -8.96 -5.83 -0.69
N CYS A 19 -8.61 -5.47 0.53
CA CYS A 19 -7.24 -5.53 1.00
C CYS A 19 -7.11 -6.56 2.10
N GLN A 20 -5.95 -7.19 2.19
CA GLN A 20 -5.57 -7.90 3.38
C GLN A 20 -5.31 -6.87 4.48
N VAL A 21 -5.88 -7.07 5.67
CA VAL A 21 -5.72 -6.15 6.81
C VAL A 21 -5.29 -6.95 8.03
N CYS A 22 -4.23 -6.49 8.69
CA CYS A 22 -3.75 -7.06 9.94
C CYS A 22 -2.87 -6.06 10.69
N GLY A 23 -2.72 -6.30 12.00
CA GLY A 23 -2.04 -5.38 12.89
C GLY A 23 -2.80 -4.07 13.09
N ASP A 24 -2.19 -3.19 13.87
CA ASP A 24 -2.60 -1.81 14.08
C ASP A 24 -1.34 -0.95 14.01
N TYR A 25 -1.24 -0.16 12.93
CA TYR A 25 -0.08 0.69 12.67
C TYR A 25 0.03 1.82 13.72
N ASP A 26 -1.09 2.42 14.10
CA ASP A 26 -1.12 3.58 15.00
C ASP A 26 -0.82 3.16 16.45
N SER A 27 -1.28 1.98 16.84
CA SER A 27 -0.97 1.38 18.15
C SER A 27 0.35 0.58 18.17
N ASN A 28 1.08 0.51 17.03
CA ASN A 28 2.32 -0.25 16.88
C ASN A 28 2.19 -1.75 17.24
N ILE A 29 1.05 -2.36 16.88
CA ILE A 29 0.79 -3.80 17.06
C ILE A 29 0.99 -4.49 15.70
N PRO A 30 2.11 -5.21 15.48
CA PRO A 30 2.38 -5.81 14.17
C PRO A 30 1.43 -6.96 13.86
N CYS A 31 1.31 -7.29 12.57
CA CYS A 31 0.74 -8.56 12.15
C CYS A 31 1.55 -9.74 12.72
N ASP A 32 0.87 -10.82 13.08
CA ASP A 32 1.54 -12.11 13.19
C ASP A 32 1.95 -12.65 11.80
N LEU A 33 2.90 -13.57 11.77
CA LEU A 33 3.46 -14.11 10.53
C LEU A 33 2.41 -14.79 9.64
N ALA A 34 1.43 -15.50 10.21
CA ALA A 34 0.39 -16.16 9.45
C ALA A 34 -0.53 -15.12 8.78
N SER A 35 -0.89 -14.07 9.50
CA SER A 35 -1.70 -12.96 9.05
C SER A 35 -1.03 -12.12 7.98
N VAL A 36 0.31 -12.10 7.86
CA VAL A 36 1.01 -11.46 6.74
C VAL A 36 0.81 -12.19 5.41
N TYR A 37 0.77 -13.53 5.40
CA TYR A 37 0.75 -14.30 4.15
C TYR A 37 -0.61 -14.97 3.85
N LYS A 38 -1.43 -15.16 4.87
CA LYS A 38 -2.70 -15.92 4.81
C LYS A 38 -3.87 -15.17 5.44
N GLY A 39 -3.70 -13.87 5.71
CA GLY A 39 -4.76 -13.04 6.26
C GLY A 39 -5.96 -12.95 5.31
N SER A 40 -7.14 -12.78 5.89
CA SER A 40 -8.37 -12.57 5.13
C SER A 40 -8.37 -11.20 4.45
N PHE A 41 -9.10 -11.12 3.34
CA PHE A 41 -9.37 -9.87 2.67
C PHE A 41 -10.65 -9.24 3.21
N VAL A 42 -10.64 -7.93 3.41
CA VAL A 42 -11.80 -7.12 3.82
C VAL A 42 -12.10 -6.10 2.73
N ALA A 43 -13.37 -5.80 2.53
CA ALA A 43 -13.77 -4.72 1.64
C ALA A 43 -13.35 -3.37 2.24
N CYS A 44 -12.65 -2.56 1.47
CA CYS A 44 -12.30 -1.20 1.84
C CYS A 44 -13.37 -0.21 1.39
N THR A 45 -13.34 1.01 1.92
CA THR A 45 -14.19 2.10 1.44
C THR A 45 -13.90 2.42 -0.02
N GLU A 46 -14.89 2.98 -0.71
CA GLU A 46 -14.73 3.44 -2.09
C GLU A 46 -13.58 4.45 -2.22
N GLY A 47 -12.76 4.31 -3.27
CA GLY A 47 -11.56 5.13 -3.47
C GLY A 47 -10.38 4.82 -2.53
N ALA A 48 -10.44 3.73 -1.76
CA ALA A 48 -9.31 3.25 -0.96
C ALA A 48 -8.27 2.48 -1.79
N TYR A 49 -7.08 2.35 -1.21
CA TYR A 49 -5.93 1.61 -1.71
C TYR A 49 -5.45 0.62 -0.64
N CYS A 50 -4.68 -0.40 -1.04
CA CYS A 50 -4.06 -1.30 -0.08
C CYS A 50 -2.64 -0.83 0.25
N MET A 51 -2.25 -0.95 1.52
CA MET A 51 -0.89 -0.65 1.97
C MET A 51 -0.28 -1.84 2.71
N ASN A 52 0.99 -2.11 2.42
CA ASN A 52 1.89 -2.91 3.25
C ASN A 52 2.95 -2.00 3.84
N ASP A 53 3.02 -1.90 5.15
CA ASP A 53 4.10 -1.21 5.85
C ASP A 53 5.11 -2.26 6.35
N VAL A 54 6.40 -2.03 6.10
CA VAL A 54 7.51 -2.84 6.61
C VAL A 54 8.45 -1.92 7.37
N VAL A 55 8.52 -2.08 8.68
CA VAL A 55 9.26 -1.20 9.58
C VAL A 55 10.41 -1.99 10.22
N HIS A 56 11.63 -1.54 9.98
CA HIS A 56 12.85 -2.02 10.63
C HIS A 56 13.16 -1.09 11.80
N GLU A 57 13.06 -1.61 13.01
CA GLU A 57 13.28 -0.84 14.24
C GLU A 57 14.01 -1.69 15.27
N GLN A 58 15.18 -1.24 15.73
CA GLN A 58 16.00 -1.90 16.75
C GLN A 58 16.30 -3.37 16.42
N GLY A 59 16.53 -3.67 15.14
CA GLY A 59 16.81 -5.02 14.64
C GLY A 59 15.58 -5.94 14.53
N ASN A 60 14.37 -5.42 14.80
CA ASN A 60 13.12 -6.14 14.58
C ASN A 60 12.45 -5.65 13.29
N VAL A 61 11.75 -6.58 12.61
CA VAL A 61 10.91 -6.24 11.46
C VAL A 61 9.44 -6.36 11.87
N LYS A 62 8.71 -5.27 11.73
CA LYS A 62 7.27 -5.19 11.94
C LYS A 62 6.57 -5.04 10.60
N THR A 63 5.44 -5.71 10.44
CA THR A 63 4.63 -5.62 9.23
C THR A 63 3.21 -5.24 9.60
N PHE A 64 2.64 -4.34 8.81
CA PHE A 64 1.25 -3.90 8.95
C PHE A 64 0.58 -3.94 7.58
N LYS A 65 -0.72 -4.22 7.57
CA LYS A 65 -1.52 -4.22 6.34
C LYS A 65 -2.83 -3.51 6.59
N ARG A 66 -3.20 -2.57 5.73
CA ARG A 66 -4.36 -1.69 5.95
C ARG A 66 -4.95 -1.15 4.65
N CYS A 67 -6.24 -0.85 4.68
CA CYS A 67 -6.87 0.04 3.71
C CYS A 67 -6.42 1.47 4.00
N VAL A 68 -6.04 2.23 2.98
CA VAL A 68 -5.62 3.63 3.12
C VAL A 68 -6.27 4.50 2.05
N ASN A 69 -6.27 5.83 2.26
CA ASN A 69 -6.72 6.78 1.26
C ASN A 69 -5.56 7.26 0.38
N GLU A 70 -5.89 7.99 -0.69
CA GLU A 70 -4.92 8.49 -1.66
C GLU A 70 -3.84 9.39 -1.02
N THR A 71 -4.22 10.23 -0.05
CA THR A 71 -3.29 11.13 0.64
C THR A 71 -2.20 10.34 1.36
N VAL A 72 -2.55 9.22 1.99
CA VAL A 72 -1.58 8.33 2.64
C VAL A 72 -0.66 7.68 1.60
N CYS A 73 -1.18 7.21 0.46
CA CYS A 73 -0.35 6.66 -0.61
C CYS A 73 0.62 7.69 -1.21
N ARG A 74 0.17 8.91 -1.49
CA ARG A 74 1.09 9.96 -1.95
C ARG A 74 2.16 10.26 -0.92
N ASN A 75 1.80 10.38 0.35
CA ASN A 75 2.75 10.82 1.37
C ASN A 75 3.75 9.74 1.80
N LEU A 76 3.31 8.48 1.93
CA LEU A 76 4.16 7.41 2.45
C LEU A 76 4.81 6.60 1.33
N TRP A 77 4.06 6.25 0.28
CA TRP A 77 4.63 5.52 -0.85
C TRP A 77 5.43 6.45 -1.75
N MET A 78 4.79 7.41 -2.42
CA MET A 78 5.45 8.24 -3.44
C MET A 78 6.56 9.12 -2.84
N SER A 79 6.28 9.82 -1.74
CA SER A 79 7.27 10.78 -1.21
C SER A 79 8.39 10.16 -0.38
N GLN A 80 8.21 8.94 0.15
CA GLN A 80 9.16 8.36 1.11
C GLN A 80 9.73 7.01 0.68
N THR A 81 9.02 6.22 -0.13
CA THR A 81 9.36 4.81 -0.37
C THR A 81 9.72 4.52 -1.84
N SER A 82 8.98 5.07 -2.81
CA SER A 82 9.03 4.63 -4.22
C SER A 82 10.40 4.81 -4.88
N ASP A 83 11.20 5.76 -4.38
CA ASP A 83 12.51 6.10 -4.93
C ASP A 83 13.66 5.60 -4.03
N GLN A 84 13.34 4.84 -2.98
CA GLN A 84 14.32 4.28 -2.07
C GLN A 84 14.74 2.89 -2.54
N ASP A 85 15.99 2.75 -2.99
CA ASP A 85 16.52 1.48 -3.51
C ASP A 85 16.37 0.31 -2.54
N HIS A 86 16.47 0.56 -1.24
CA HIS A 86 16.33 -0.48 -0.22
C HIS A 86 14.88 -0.94 0.00
N CYS A 87 13.91 -0.17 -0.49
CA CYS A 87 12.50 -0.55 -0.51
C CYS A 87 12.13 -1.18 -1.86
N THR A 88 12.53 -0.59 -2.99
CA THR A 88 12.21 -1.14 -4.33
C THR A 88 12.96 -2.43 -4.65
N ASN A 89 14.14 -2.64 -4.05
CA ASN A 89 14.91 -3.87 -4.12
C ASN A 89 14.98 -4.56 -2.75
N TYR A 90 13.87 -4.54 -1.99
CA TYR A 90 13.79 -5.10 -0.65
C TYR A 90 14.39 -6.50 -0.54
N GLY A 91 15.26 -6.71 0.45
CA GLY A 91 15.97 -7.97 0.68
C GLY A 91 17.27 -8.15 -0.13
N ASN A 92 17.50 -7.32 -1.15
CA ASN A 92 18.73 -7.35 -1.96
C ASN A 92 19.72 -6.23 -1.63
N VAL A 93 19.26 -5.20 -0.91
CA VAL A 93 20.08 -4.07 -0.46
C VAL A 93 20.23 -4.14 1.05
N MET A 94 21.47 -4.17 1.54
CA MET A 94 21.78 -4.15 2.97
C MET A 94 21.74 -2.70 3.48
N VAL A 95 20.88 -2.43 4.45
CA VAL A 95 20.78 -1.13 5.13
C VAL A 95 21.03 -1.32 6.61
N SER A 96 21.78 -0.40 7.21
CA SER A 96 22.00 -0.34 8.66
C SER A 96 21.10 0.71 9.29
N GLY A 97 20.58 0.40 10.49
CA GLY A 97 19.74 1.32 11.25
C GLY A 97 18.26 1.13 10.97
N ASP A 98 17.46 2.04 11.54
CA ASP A 98 16.00 1.98 11.48
C ASP A 98 15.51 2.63 10.18
N TYR A 99 14.57 1.97 9.49
CA TYR A 99 13.95 2.47 8.27
C TYR A 99 12.56 1.86 8.06
N SER A 100 11.75 2.51 7.24
CA SER A 100 10.39 2.05 6.93
C SER A 100 10.14 2.10 5.43
N CYS A 101 9.48 1.08 4.91
CA CYS A 101 9.00 1.02 3.53
C CYS A 101 7.49 0.87 3.51
N HIS A 102 6.80 1.72 2.75
CA HIS A 102 5.34 1.81 2.71
C HIS A 102 4.82 1.55 1.29
N TYR A 103 4.48 0.30 0.95
CA TYR A 103 4.07 -0.09 -0.39
C TYR A 103 2.57 0.12 -0.59
N CYS A 104 2.18 1.08 -1.43
CA CYS A 104 0.79 1.30 -1.82
C CYS A 104 0.49 0.62 -3.16
N CYS A 105 -0.64 -0.09 -3.25
CA CYS A 105 -1.11 -0.72 -4.49
C CYS A 105 -2.62 -0.50 -4.72
N THR A 106 -3.04 -0.61 -5.99
CA THR A 106 -4.32 -0.07 -6.48
C THR A 106 -5.34 -1.11 -6.93
N THR A 107 -4.95 -2.37 -7.12
CA THR A 107 -5.84 -3.42 -7.64
C THR A 107 -6.46 -4.27 -6.52
N ASP A 108 -7.58 -4.94 -6.81
CA ASP A 108 -8.23 -5.84 -5.84
C ASP A 108 -7.24 -6.91 -5.34
N ARG A 109 -7.10 -7.02 -4.02
CA ARG A 109 -6.24 -8.00 -3.34
C ARG A 109 -4.76 -7.88 -3.68
N CYS A 110 -4.31 -6.71 -4.15
CA CYS A 110 -2.93 -6.49 -4.60
C CYS A 110 -1.89 -6.71 -3.51
N ASN A 111 -2.25 -6.50 -2.24
CA ASN A 111 -1.32 -6.58 -1.13
C ASN A 111 -1.13 -8.00 -0.56
N ARG A 112 -1.37 -9.03 -1.39
CA ARG A 112 -1.20 -10.45 -1.06
C ARG A 112 0.27 -10.85 -1.07
N GLY A 113 0.95 -10.69 0.06
CA GLY A 113 2.40 -10.92 0.22
C GLY A 113 3.07 -9.82 1.04
N LEU A 114 4.35 -9.94 1.36
CA LEU A 114 5.07 -8.88 2.10
C LEU A 114 5.22 -7.62 1.23
N ILE A 115 5.65 -7.80 -0.01
CA ILE A 115 5.82 -6.75 -1.02
C ILE A 115 4.77 -7.00 -2.12
N PRO A 116 3.89 -6.03 -2.45
CA PRO A 116 2.94 -6.18 -3.55
C PRO A 116 3.65 -6.29 -4.91
N ASP A 117 2.96 -6.83 -5.90
CA ASP A 117 3.44 -6.88 -7.28
C ASP A 117 3.66 -5.44 -7.82
N PRO A 118 4.84 -5.10 -8.36
CA PRO A 118 5.13 -3.75 -8.84
C PRO A 118 4.16 -3.22 -9.90
N SER A 119 3.56 -4.09 -10.71
CA SER A 119 2.55 -3.70 -11.71
C SER A 119 1.26 -3.13 -11.08
N THR A 120 1.07 -3.35 -9.78
CA THR A 120 -0.09 -2.88 -9.02
C THR A 120 0.20 -1.64 -8.19
N TYR A 121 1.44 -1.14 -8.19
CA TYR A 121 1.80 0.01 -7.36
C TYR A 121 0.99 1.25 -7.72
N TYR A 122 0.72 2.06 -6.70
CA TYR A 122 0.17 3.37 -6.90
C TYR A 122 1.15 4.20 -7.73
N ILE A 123 0.69 4.60 -8.90
CA ILE A 123 1.33 5.56 -9.78
C ILE A 123 0.40 6.78 -9.86
N LYS A 124 0.98 7.97 -9.77
CA LYS A 124 0.21 9.19 -9.97
C LYS A 124 -0.17 9.27 -11.45
N ALA A 125 -1.47 9.39 -11.73
CA ALA A 125 -2.00 9.71 -13.06
C ALA A 125 -1.69 11.15 -13.47
#